data_AF-A0A800N215-F1
#
_entry.id   AF-A0A800N215-F1
#
_cell.length_a   1.000
_cell.length_b   1.000
_cell.length_c   1.000
_cell.angle_alpha   90.00
_cell.angle_beta   90.00
_cell.angle_gamma   90.00
#
_symmetry.space_group_name_H-M   'P 1'
#
loop_
_entity.id
_entity.type
_entity.pdbx_description
1 polymer ?
#
loop_
_entity_poly.entity_id
_entity_poly.type
_entity_poly.pdbx_seq_one_letter_code
_entity_poly.pdbx_strand_id
1 'polypeptide(L)'
;MIQSLFLLLSLAGLPLEEGPAPRQEPAPEAPQEKPGHLKEWPKLKSLPKAKGDLTRLRKARTEEMGVLAHASLLKQGAGVAPLLIAGLGKERSPKAQARMIAILDLVTDGSHTRLIAPSFQNKKRIVRVWSLRRTALFPDKALKSEADKALQAARKLKRGTEKEIKEEQFAAALATASGGSLTGFDLLGELASKHWGEEGEAVRTALEGVRGEEASKLCASGLSGERRMVVQSLRMLAGCGDGSVLAAVSKHLANTDNSILVEAINACRGIVDGNLPLPRLSAFQAIELAKEWRARL
;
A
#
# COMPACT_ATOMS: atom_id res chain seq x y z
N MET A 1 -23.71 63.43 54.42
CA MET A 1 -22.95 64.70 54.27
C MET A 1 -21.47 64.36 54.34
N ILE A 2 -20.69 64.86 53.37
CA ILE A 2 -19.22 65.00 53.36
C ILE A 2 -18.45 63.67 53.10
N GLN A 3 -18.03 63.39 51.86
CA GLN A 3 -16.87 63.90 51.09
C GLN A 3 -15.51 63.27 51.46
N SER A 4 -14.92 62.62 50.43
CA SER A 4 -13.52 62.68 50.00
C SER A 4 -12.41 62.18 50.95
N LEU A 5 -11.58 61.24 50.50
CA LEU A 5 -10.28 61.55 49.87
C LEU A 5 -9.56 60.28 49.39
N PHE A 6 -8.91 60.42 48.24
CA PHE A 6 -8.01 59.50 47.54
C PHE A 6 -6.88 58.91 48.40
N LEU A 7 -6.46 57.68 48.06
CA LEU A 7 -5.04 57.43 47.80
C LEU A 7 -4.86 56.27 46.79
N LEU A 8 -4.11 56.57 45.73
CA LEU A 8 -3.63 55.67 44.69
C LEU A 8 -2.58 54.69 45.26
N LEU A 9 -2.66 53.41 44.88
CA LEU A 9 -1.48 52.61 44.65
C LEU A 9 -1.67 51.74 43.41
N SER A 10 -0.94 52.13 42.37
CA SER A 10 -0.71 51.36 41.15
C SER A 10 0.31 50.27 41.43
N LEU A 11 -0.03 49.02 41.17
CA LEU A 11 0.92 47.94 40.99
C LEU A 11 0.53 47.20 39.72
N ALA A 12 1.33 47.45 38.68
CA ALA A 12 1.26 46.81 37.40
C ALA A 12 1.46 45.29 37.56
N GLY A 13 0.38 44.53 37.35
CA GLY A 13 0.46 43.09 37.12
C GLY A 13 0.90 42.84 35.69
N LEU A 14 2.12 42.35 35.53
CA LEU A 14 2.68 41.86 34.27
C LEU A 14 1.76 40.78 33.65
N PRO A 15 1.61 40.73 32.32
CA PRO A 15 0.97 39.60 31.67
C PRO A 15 1.85 38.35 31.87
N LEU A 16 1.27 37.31 32.47
CA LEU A 16 1.84 35.97 32.50
C LEU A 16 1.90 35.45 31.06
N GLU A 17 3.12 35.21 30.60
CA GLU A 17 3.44 34.50 29.37
C GLU A 17 2.90 33.06 29.49
N GLU A 18 1.82 32.74 28.78
CA GLU A 18 1.36 31.36 28.64
C GLU A 18 2.39 30.60 27.80
N GLY A 19 3.28 29.86 28.48
CA GLY A 19 4.18 28.91 27.84
C GLY A 19 3.39 27.87 27.01
N PRO A 20 3.95 27.39 25.89
CA PRO A 20 3.26 26.45 25.03
C PRO A 20 2.94 25.17 25.78
N ALA A 21 1.68 24.75 25.74
CA ALA A 21 1.20 23.52 26.34
C ALA A 21 2.07 22.33 25.88
N PRO A 22 2.46 21.41 26.80
CA PRO A 22 3.23 20.23 26.42
C PRO A 22 2.44 19.41 25.39
N ARG A 23 3.09 19.11 24.25
CA ARG A 23 2.57 18.17 23.25
C ARG A 23 2.33 16.82 23.94
N GLN A 24 1.07 16.45 24.13
CA GLN A 24 0.71 15.07 24.39
C GLN A 24 1.08 14.25 23.15
N GLU A 25 2.12 13.43 23.27
CA GLU A 25 2.36 12.36 22.32
C GLU A 25 1.13 11.45 22.29
N PRO A 26 0.55 11.14 21.12
CA PRO A 26 -0.53 10.17 21.04
C PRO A 26 0.00 8.83 21.57
N ALA A 27 -0.72 8.27 22.54
CA ALA A 27 -0.41 6.98 23.11
C ALA A 27 -0.27 5.92 22.00
N PRO A 28 0.69 5.00 22.09
CA PRO A 28 0.87 3.94 21.10
C PRO A 28 -0.42 3.13 20.99
N GLU A 29 -1.02 3.12 19.80
CA GLU A 29 -2.12 2.21 19.48
C GLU A 29 -1.66 0.77 19.78
N ALA A 30 -2.42 0.10 20.64
CA ALA A 30 -2.17 -1.30 20.94
C ALA A 30 -2.13 -2.12 19.63
N PRO A 31 -1.20 -3.09 19.49
CA PRO A 31 -1.12 -3.90 18.28
C PRO A 31 -2.47 -4.58 18.03
N GLN A 32 -3.16 -4.21 16.96
CA GLN A 32 -4.33 -4.94 16.51
C GLN A 32 -3.87 -6.37 16.20
N GLU A 33 -4.36 -7.36 16.96
CA GLU A 33 -4.13 -8.76 16.67
C GLU A 33 -4.52 -9.02 15.21
N LYS A 34 -3.56 -9.47 14.39
CA LYS A 34 -3.82 -9.79 12.99
C LYS A 34 -4.93 -10.85 12.96
N PRO A 35 -6.11 -10.58 12.35
CA PRO A 35 -7.18 -11.55 12.32
C PRO A 35 -6.67 -12.84 11.68
N GLY A 36 -6.82 -13.96 12.39
CA GLY A 36 -6.34 -15.26 11.93
C GLY A 36 -6.90 -15.59 10.54
N HIS A 37 -6.07 -16.21 9.69
CA HIS A 37 -6.46 -16.54 8.32
C HIS A 37 -7.64 -17.53 8.31
N LEU A 38 -8.63 -17.22 7.48
CA LEU A 38 -9.83 -18.06 7.33
C LEU A 38 -9.50 -19.33 6.54
N LYS A 39 -10.06 -20.46 6.98
CA LYS A 39 -9.97 -21.75 6.28
C LYS A 39 -11.06 -21.92 5.22
N GLU A 40 -12.19 -21.23 5.39
CA GLU A 40 -13.33 -21.29 4.47
C GLU A 40 -13.98 -19.91 4.34
N TRP A 41 -14.64 -19.67 3.20
CA TRP A 41 -15.40 -18.44 2.99
C TRP A 41 -16.61 -18.38 3.92
N PRO A 42 -16.94 -17.22 4.49
CA PRO A 42 -18.16 -17.06 5.29
C PRO A 42 -19.40 -17.46 4.50
N LYS A 43 -20.38 -18.05 5.18
CA LYS A 43 -21.63 -18.46 4.54
C LYS A 43 -22.43 -17.24 4.09
N LEU A 44 -22.97 -17.31 2.86
CA LEU A 44 -23.88 -16.30 2.36
C LEU A 44 -25.19 -16.31 3.14
N LYS A 45 -25.68 -15.12 3.49
CA LYS A 45 -27.01 -14.95 4.11
C LYS A 45 -28.12 -15.43 3.20
N SER A 46 -28.02 -15.17 1.89
CA SER A 46 -28.98 -15.67 0.90
C SER A 46 -28.37 -15.72 -0.50
N LEU A 47 -28.05 -16.92 -0.97
CA LEU A 47 -27.53 -17.15 -2.32
C LEU A 47 -28.49 -16.68 -3.45
N PRO A 48 -29.82 -16.92 -3.39
CA PRO A 48 -30.73 -16.45 -4.45
C PRO A 48 -30.70 -14.93 -4.59
N LYS A 49 -30.78 -14.21 -3.48
CA LYS A 49 -30.64 -12.75 -3.43
C LYS A 49 -29.31 -12.27 -4.00
N ALA A 50 -28.18 -12.87 -3.57
CA ALA A 50 -26.85 -12.51 -4.08
C ALA A 50 -26.73 -12.71 -5.61
N LYS A 51 -27.28 -13.80 -6.15
CA LYS A 51 -27.30 -14.05 -7.61
C LYS A 51 -28.16 -13.02 -8.36
N GLY A 52 -29.32 -12.66 -7.80
CA GLY A 52 -30.17 -11.59 -8.33
C GLY A 52 -29.45 -10.25 -8.36
N ASP A 53 -28.84 -9.87 -7.24
CA ASP A 53 -28.07 -8.62 -7.10
C ASP A 53 -26.87 -8.58 -8.04
N LEU A 54 -26.12 -9.67 -8.16
CA LEU A 54 -25.03 -9.76 -9.14
C LEU A 54 -25.54 -9.57 -10.57
N THR A 55 -26.69 -10.15 -10.92
CA THR A 55 -27.29 -9.97 -12.24
C THR A 55 -27.69 -8.52 -12.47
N ARG A 56 -28.27 -7.85 -11.46
CA ARG A 56 -28.59 -6.42 -11.51
C ARG A 56 -27.34 -5.56 -11.67
N LEU A 57 -26.29 -5.83 -10.89
CA LEU A 57 -25.00 -5.13 -10.97
C LEU A 57 -24.40 -5.19 -12.37
N ARG A 58 -24.45 -6.38 -12.99
CA ARG A 58 -23.95 -6.63 -14.36
C ARG A 58 -24.74 -5.88 -15.43
N LYS A 59 -26.07 -5.87 -15.29
CA LYS A 59 -26.99 -5.27 -16.27
C LYS A 59 -27.31 -3.81 -15.99
N ALA A 60 -26.75 -3.20 -14.94
CA ALA A 60 -27.07 -1.84 -14.53
C ALA A 60 -26.73 -0.83 -15.64
N ARG A 61 -27.79 -0.24 -16.21
CA ARG A 61 -27.75 0.80 -17.25
C ARG A 61 -27.79 2.23 -16.67
N THR A 62 -28.30 2.37 -15.46
CA THR A 62 -28.30 3.61 -14.68
C THR A 62 -27.38 3.45 -13.47
N GLU A 63 -26.92 4.58 -12.93
CA GLU A 63 -26.06 4.60 -11.74
C GLU A 63 -26.80 4.05 -10.51
N GLU A 64 -28.05 4.47 -10.29
CA GLU A 64 -28.91 4.02 -9.19
C GLU A 64 -29.08 2.50 -9.12
N MET A 65 -29.30 1.84 -10.27
CA MET A 65 -29.39 0.38 -10.32
C MET A 65 -28.09 -0.30 -9.89
N GLY A 66 -26.95 0.29 -10.26
CA GLY A 66 -25.63 -0.17 -9.85
C GLY A 66 -25.41 0.00 -8.35
N VAL A 67 -25.76 1.16 -7.80
CA VAL A 67 -25.60 1.51 -6.39
C VAL A 67 -26.43 0.60 -5.48
N LEU A 68 -27.70 0.34 -5.82
CA LEU A 68 -28.57 -0.53 -5.02
C LEU A 68 -28.07 -1.98 -4.99
N ALA A 69 -27.64 -2.50 -6.15
CA ALA A 69 -27.06 -3.84 -6.23
C ALA A 69 -25.74 -3.93 -5.47
N HIS A 70 -24.89 -2.90 -5.57
CA HIS A 70 -23.62 -2.79 -4.86
C HIS A 70 -23.81 -2.81 -3.35
N ALA A 71 -24.67 -1.93 -2.82
CA ALA A 71 -24.96 -1.86 -1.39
C ALA A 71 -25.55 -3.18 -0.85
N SER A 72 -26.44 -3.83 -1.61
CA SER A 72 -27.02 -5.12 -1.22
C SER A 72 -25.98 -6.24 -1.16
N LEU A 73 -25.04 -6.29 -2.11
CA LEU A 73 -23.94 -7.26 -2.11
C LEU A 73 -22.96 -6.99 -0.95
N LEU A 74 -22.59 -5.73 -0.70
CA LEU A 74 -21.73 -5.37 0.43
C LEU A 74 -22.31 -5.82 1.78
N LYS A 75 -23.63 -5.66 1.99
CA LYS A 75 -24.31 -6.08 3.23
C LYS A 75 -24.23 -7.60 3.50
N GLN A 76 -23.89 -8.39 2.49
CA GLN A 76 -23.66 -9.83 2.63
C GLN A 76 -22.24 -10.18 3.10
N GLY A 77 -21.30 -9.22 3.10
CA GLY A 77 -19.93 -9.38 3.62
C GLY A 77 -19.06 -10.31 2.76
N ALA A 78 -17.98 -10.84 3.32
CA ALA A 78 -17.00 -11.63 2.55
C ALA A 78 -17.56 -12.89 1.86
N GLY A 79 -18.69 -13.43 2.32
CA GLY A 79 -19.31 -14.62 1.73
C GLY A 79 -19.73 -14.46 0.27
N VAL A 80 -19.90 -13.23 -0.23
CA VAL A 80 -20.19 -12.97 -1.65
C VAL A 80 -18.96 -13.07 -2.55
N ALA A 81 -17.74 -13.06 -2.01
CA ALA A 81 -16.52 -13.07 -2.81
C ALA A 81 -16.42 -14.26 -3.79
N PRO A 82 -16.71 -15.54 -3.42
CA PRO A 82 -16.69 -16.64 -4.39
C PRO A 82 -17.63 -16.44 -5.57
N LEU A 83 -18.82 -15.89 -5.31
CA LEU A 83 -19.81 -15.59 -6.34
C LEU A 83 -19.32 -14.47 -7.27
N LEU A 84 -18.73 -13.42 -6.72
CA LEU A 84 -18.17 -12.30 -7.48
C LEU A 84 -16.95 -12.72 -8.30
N ILE A 85 -16.03 -13.51 -7.74
CA ILE A 85 -14.86 -14.04 -8.46
C ILE A 85 -15.30 -14.88 -9.66
N ALA A 86 -16.29 -15.77 -9.46
CA ALA A 86 -16.85 -16.57 -10.54
C ALA A 86 -17.59 -15.71 -11.59
N GLY A 87 -18.27 -14.65 -11.16
CA GLY A 87 -18.93 -13.67 -12.03
C GLY A 87 -17.95 -12.86 -12.86
N LEU A 88 -16.87 -12.37 -12.23
CA LEU A 88 -15.82 -11.56 -12.82
C LEU A 88 -15.16 -12.29 -14.00
N GLY A 89 -14.87 -13.58 -13.86
CA GLY A 89 -14.31 -14.40 -14.94
C GLY A 89 -15.23 -14.61 -16.15
N LYS A 90 -16.53 -14.36 -16.01
CA LYS A 90 -17.53 -14.50 -17.09
C LYS A 90 -17.94 -13.16 -17.71
N GLU A 91 -17.63 -12.06 -17.04
CA GLU A 91 -18.03 -10.73 -17.47
C GLU A 91 -17.12 -10.18 -18.57
N ARG A 92 -17.70 -9.53 -19.57
CA ARG A 92 -16.97 -8.91 -20.70
C ARG A 92 -16.99 -7.39 -20.64
N SER A 93 -17.97 -6.79 -19.97
CA SER A 93 -18.08 -5.34 -19.82
C SER A 93 -17.08 -4.81 -18.80
N PRO A 94 -16.12 -3.94 -19.18
CA PRO A 94 -15.15 -3.37 -18.24
C PRO A 94 -15.82 -2.59 -17.10
N LYS A 95 -16.92 -1.89 -17.38
CA LYS A 95 -17.70 -1.17 -16.34
C LYS A 95 -18.31 -2.13 -15.31
N ALA A 96 -18.82 -3.28 -15.75
CA ALA A 96 -19.37 -4.28 -14.84
C ALA A 96 -18.27 -5.00 -14.05
N GLN A 97 -17.11 -5.27 -14.68
CA GLN A 97 -15.94 -5.82 -14.00
C GLN A 97 -15.45 -4.87 -12.89
N ALA A 98 -15.31 -3.57 -13.19
CA ALA A 98 -14.88 -2.56 -12.22
C ALA A 98 -15.81 -2.51 -10.99
N ARG A 99 -17.14 -2.57 -11.20
CA ARG A 99 -18.12 -2.62 -10.09
C ARG A 99 -17.98 -3.89 -9.24
N MET A 100 -17.68 -5.04 -9.83
CA MET A 100 -17.44 -6.28 -9.07
C MET A 100 -16.15 -6.20 -8.27
N ILE A 101 -15.08 -5.68 -8.87
CA ILE A 101 -13.78 -5.49 -8.21
C ILE A 101 -13.93 -4.55 -7.01
N ALA A 102 -14.65 -3.43 -7.16
CA ALA A 102 -14.89 -2.51 -6.05
C ALA A 102 -15.57 -3.20 -4.84
N ILE A 103 -16.54 -4.09 -5.08
CA ILE A 103 -17.17 -4.86 -3.99
C ILE A 103 -16.17 -5.85 -3.41
N LEU A 104 -15.45 -6.59 -4.25
CA LEU A 104 -14.44 -7.55 -3.83
C LEU A 104 -13.37 -6.92 -2.93
N ASP A 105 -12.91 -5.70 -3.26
CA ASP A 105 -11.91 -4.97 -2.50
C ASP A 105 -12.43 -4.46 -1.16
N LEU A 106 -13.76 -4.28 -1.02
CA LEU A 106 -14.39 -3.87 0.23
C LEU A 106 -14.77 -5.05 1.14
N VAL A 107 -15.07 -6.23 0.58
CA VAL A 107 -15.52 -7.40 1.36
C VAL A 107 -14.42 -8.39 1.69
N THR A 108 -13.22 -8.23 1.13
CA THR A 108 -12.07 -9.08 1.44
C THR A 108 -11.04 -8.29 2.24
N ASP A 109 -10.14 -8.97 2.95
CA ASP A 109 -9.08 -8.38 3.76
C ASP A 109 -7.94 -9.42 3.94
N GLY A 110 -6.97 -9.12 4.81
CA GLY A 110 -5.83 -10.00 5.08
C GLY A 110 -6.19 -11.40 5.60
N SER A 111 -7.36 -11.59 6.22
CA SER A 111 -7.80 -12.92 6.66
C SER A 111 -8.17 -13.84 5.48
N HIS A 112 -8.40 -13.27 4.29
CA HIS A 112 -8.88 -13.97 3.10
C HIS A 112 -7.77 -14.33 2.10
N THR A 113 -6.52 -13.92 2.33
CA THR A 113 -5.39 -14.09 1.39
C THR A 113 -5.27 -15.52 0.86
N ARG A 114 -5.32 -16.51 1.77
CA ARG A 114 -5.22 -17.94 1.46
C ARG A 114 -6.42 -18.50 0.71
N LEU A 115 -7.60 -17.93 0.93
CA LEU A 115 -8.81 -18.29 0.19
C LEU A 115 -8.83 -17.71 -1.23
N ILE A 116 -8.13 -16.59 -1.44
CA ILE A 116 -7.99 -15.93 -2.74
C ILE A 116 -6.90 -16.60 -3.58
N ALA A 117 -5.80 -17.05 -2.96
CA ALA A 117 -4.63 -17.62 -3.63
C ALA A 117 -4.88 -18.70 -4.71
N PRO A 118 -5.86 -19.63 -4.57
CA PRO A 118 -6.20 -20.56 -5.65
C PRO A 118 -6.58 -19.89 -6.97
N SER A 119 -7.05 -18.63 -6.92
CA SER A 119 -7.40 -17.83 -8.09
C SER A 119 -6.19 -17.32 -8.88
N PHE A 120 -4.97 -17.43 -8.37
CA PHE A 120 -3.75 -17.09 -9.10
C PHE A 120 -3.58 -17.93 -10.37
N GLN A 121 -4.14 -19.15 -10.38
CA GLN A 121 -4.10 -20.06 -11.53
C GLN A 121 -5.40 -20.04 -12.35
N ASN A 122 -6.28 -19.06 -12.13
CA ASN A 122 -7.55 -18.99 -12.84
C ASN A 122 -7.32 -18.86 -14.36
N LYS A 123 -8.15 -19.50 -15.17
CA LYS A 123 -8.09 -19.42 -16.64
C LYS A 123 -8.28 -17.98 -17.16
N LYS A 124 -8.96 -17.13 -16.39
CA LYS A 124 -9.31 -15.75 -16.77
C LYS A 124 -8.31 -14.77 -16.18
N ARG A 125 -7.65 -14.00 -17.06
CA ARG A 125 -6.64 -12.99 -16.70
C ARG A 125 -7.14 -12.02 -15.64
N ILE A 126 -8.31 -11.43 -15.83
CA ILE A 126 -8.88 -10.44 -14.90
C ILE A 126 -9.00 -10.96 -13.46
N VAL A 127 -9.31 -12.25 -13.30
CA VAL A 127 -9.38 -12.90 -11.98
C VAL A 127 -7.98 -13.11 -11.41
N ARG A 128 -7.00 -13.54 -12.23
CA ARG A 128 -5.60 -13.66 -11.79
C ARG A 128 -5.02 -12.33 -11.34
N VAL A 129 -5.16 -11.29 -12.17
CA VAL A 129 -4.65 -9.94 -11.87
C VAL A 129 -5.28 -9.39 -10.59
N TRP A 130 -6.61 -9.44 -10.47
CA TRP A 130 -7.28 -8.99 -9.25
C TRP A 130 -6.81 -9.76 -8.02
N SER A 131 -6.78 -11.09 -8.09
CA SER A 131 -6.39 -11.92 -6.94
C SER A 131 -4.95 -11.64 -6.49
N LEU A 132 -3.99 -11.57 -7.43
CA LEU A 132 -2.59 -11.27 -7.14
C LEU A 132 -2.42 -9.88 -6.51
N ARG A 133 -3.05 -8.84 -7.09
CA ARG A 133 -3.00 -7.48 -6.53
C ARG A 133 -3.65 -7.42 -5.17
N ARG A 134 -4.80 -8.08 -4.98
CA ARG A 134 -5.52 -8.06 -3.71
C ARG A 134 -4.73 -8.71 -2.60
N THR A 135 -4.11 -9.87 -2.85
CA THR A 135 -3.24 -10.53 -1.86
C THR A 135 -1.98 -9.73 -1.57
N ALA A 136 -1.46 -8.98 -2.55
CA ALA A 136 -0.24 -8.21 -2.36
C ALA A 136 -0.38 -7.10 -1.30
N LEU A 137 -1.60 -6.61 -1.06
CA LEU A 137 -1.90 -5.60 -0.03
C LEU A 137 -1.83 -6.15 1.40
N PHE A 138 -1.71 -7.47 1.57
CA PHE A 138 -1.71 -8.14 2.87
C PHE A 138 -0.56 -9.15 2.94
N PRO A 139 0.65 -8.72 3.37
CA PRO A 139 1.81 -9.59 3.49
C PRO A 139 1.52 -10.92 4.21
N ASP A 140 1.65 -12.02 3.48
CA ASP A 140 1.39 -13.39 3.97
C ASP A 140 2.45 -14.34 3.41
N LYS A 141 3.48 -14.61 4.23
CA LYS A 141 4.61 -15.48 3.85
C LYS A 141 4.21 -16.91 3.50
N ALA A 142 3.02 -17.37 3.92
CA ALA A 142 2.54 -18.69 3.55
C ALA A 142 2.20 -18.80 2.06
N LEU A 143 2.00 -17.68 1.36
CA LEU A 143 1.70 -17.65 -0.07
C LEU A 143 2.93 -17.68 -0.98
N LYS A 144 4.14 -17.78 -0.41
CA LYS A 144 5.41 -17.75 -1.15
C LYS A 144 5.40 -18.68 -2.37
N SER A 145 5.04 -19.95 -2.18
CA SER A 145 5.07 -20.96 -3.24
C SER A 145 4.08 -20.65 -4.36
N GLU A 146 2.85 -20.27 -4.01
CA GLU A 146 1.77 -19.97 -4.93
C GLU A 146 2.08 -18.71 -5.74
N ALA A 147 2.61 -17.67 -5.08
CA ALA A 147 3.01 -16.43 -5.73
C ALA A 147 4.19 -16.66 -6.70
N ASP A 148 5.21 -17.42 -6.29
CA ASP A 148 6.35 -17.76 -7.16
C ASP A 148 5.90 -18.52 -8.40
N LYS A 149 4.99 -19.50 -8.24
CA LYS A 149 4.38 -20.22 -9.38
C LYS A 149 3.61 -19.28 -10.31
N ALA A 150 2.85 -18.34 -9.75
CA ALA A 150 2.11 -17.36 -10.53
C ALA A 150 3.03 -16.43 -11.33
N LEU A 151 4.13 -15.96 -10.73
CA LEU A 151 5.15 -15.16 -11.41
C LEU A 151 5.82 -15.93 -12.55
N GLN A 152 6.19 -17.20 -12.31
CA GLN A 152 6.75 -18.04 -13.36
C GLN A 152 5.78 -18.23 -14.54
N ALA A 153 4.48 -18.36 -14.27
CA ALA A 153 3.46 -18.41 -15.31
C ALA A 153 3.33 -17.07 -16.05
N ALA A 154 3.31 -15.95 -15.33
CA ALA A 154 3.22 -14.60 -15.90
C ALA A 154 4.43 -14.24 -16.80
N ARG A 155 5.64 -14.67 -16.42
CA ARG A 155 6.86 -14.52 -17.24
C ARG A 155 6.80 -15.31 -18.57
N LYS A 156 5.98 -16.36 -18.64
CA LYS A 156 5.83 -17.23 -19.83
C LYS A 156 4.67 -16.85 -20.74
N LEU A 157 3.95 -15.76 -20.44
CA LEU A 157 2.82 -15.31 -21.26
C LEU A 157 3.29 -14.90 -22.66
N LYS A 158 2.62 -15.44 -23.68
CA LYS A 158 2.85 -15.14 -25.11
C LYS A 158 1.63 -14.54 -25.81
N ARG A 159 0.54 -14.34 -25.07
CA ARG A 159 -0.76 -13.89 -25.60
C ARG A 159 -1.28 -12.72 -24.78
N GLY A 160 -1.96 -11.79 -25.45
CA GLY A 160 -2.39 -10.51 -24.90
C GLY A 160 -1.55 -9.36 -25.44
N THR A 161 -2.00 -8.14 -25.20
CA THR A 161 -1.22 -6.93 -25.50
C THR A 161 -0.02 -6.82 -24.55
N GLU A 162 1.01 -6.09 -24.95
CA GLU A 162 2.18 -5.85 -24.10
C GLU A 162 1.79 -5.24 -22.74
N LYS A 163 0.83 -4.30 -22.74
CA LYS A 163 0.28 -3.68 -21.53
C LYS A 163 -0.35 -4.73 -20.61
N GLU A 164 -1.15 -5.64 -21.16
CA GLU A 164 -1.79 -6.70 -20.39
C GLU A 164 -0.79 -7.70 -19.81
N ILE A 165 0.23 -8.06 -20.58
CA ILE A 165 1.30 -8.96 -20.12
C ILE A 165 2.07 -8.30 -18.97
N LYS A 166 2.48 -7.04 -19.13
CA LYS A 166 3.22 -6.29 -18.11
C LYS A 166 2.41 -6.06 -16.84
N GLU A 167 1.12 -5.77 -16.95
CA GLU A 167 0.24 -5.64 -15.78
C GLU A 167 0.11 -6.96 -15.01
N GLU A 168 0.01 -8.10 -15.69
CA GLU A 168 -0.07 -9.40 -15.02
C GLU A 168 1.27 -9.79 -14.37
N GLN A 169 2.39 -9.49 -15.05
CA GLN A 169 3.74 -9.64 -14.50
C GLN A 169 3.97 -8.77 -13.26
N PHE A 170 3.52 -7.51 -13.30
CA PHE A 170 3.59 -6.60 -12.18
C PHE A 170 2.77 -7.08 -10.99
N ALA A 171 1.52 -7.50 -11.22
CA ALA A 171 0.65 -8.06 -10.19
C ALA A 171 1.28 -9.31 -9.55
N ALA A 172 1.90 -10.19 -10.35
CA ALA A 172 2.58 -11.36 -9.84
C ALA A 172 3.83 -10.99 -9.02
N ALA A 173 4.64 -10.03 -9.48
CA ALA A 173 5.82 -9.56 -8.76
C ALA A 173 5.47 -8.90 -7.41
N LEU A 174 4.37 -8.15 -7.35
CA LEU A 174 3.79 -7.64 -6.11
C LEU A 174 3.43 -8.79 -5.16
N ALA A 175 2.71 -9.80 -5.66
CA ALA A 175 2.32 -10.95 -4.85
C ALA A 175 3.55 -11.75 -4.35
N THR A 176 4.62 -11.88 -5.14
CA THR A 176 5.85 -12.55 -4.69
C THR A 176 6.54 -11.80 -3.57
N ALA A 177 6.65 -10.47 -3.68
CA ALA A 177 7.23 -9.64 -2.61
C ALA A 177 6.39 -9.73 -1.33
N SER A 178 5.06 -9.61 -1.45
CA SER A 178 4.13 -9.74 -0.32
C SER A 178 4.17 -11.13 0.33
N GLY A 179 4.40 -12.17 -0.47
CA GLY A 179 4.63 -13.54 -0.03
C GLY A 179 6.02 -13.82 0.56
N GLY A 180 6.90 -12.83 0.66
CA GLY A 180 8.25 -13.02 1.22
C GLY A 180 9.25 -13.68 0.27
N SER A 181 9.07 -13.46 -1.04
CA SER A 181 9.97 -13.95 -2.08
C SER A 181 10.62 -12.81 -2.86
N LEU A 182 11.93 -12.92 -3.07
CA LEU A 182 12.72 -11.96 -3.86
C LEU A 182 12.80 -12.33 -5.35
N THR A 183 12.14 -13.40 -5.78
CA THR A 183 12.21 -13.96 -7.16
C THR A 183 11.73 -13.00 -8.26
N GLY A 184 10.84 -12.06 -7.92
CA GLY A 184 10.31 -11.01 -8.81
C GLY A 184 10.77 -9.61 -8.46
N PHE A 185 11.76 -9.47 -7.58
CA PHE A 185 12.15 -8.18 -7.00
C PHE A 185 12.75 -7.20 -8.03
N ASP A 186 13.55 -7.74 -8.95
CA ASP A 186 14.11 -7.03 -10.11
C ASP A 186 13.00 -6.45 -11.00
N LEU A 187 12.05 -7.31 -11.38
CA LEU A 187 10.92 -6.99 -12.24
C LEU A 187 9.98 -5.98 -11.58
N LEU A 188 9.76 -6.12 -10.26
CA LEU A 188 8.95 -5.19 -9.48
C LEU A 188 9.55 -3.79 -9.53
N GLY A 189 10.85 -3.66 -9.27
CA GLY A 189 11.55 -2.38 -9.34
C GLY A 189 11.53 -1.77 -10.75
N GLU A 190 11.77 -2.58 -11.78
CA GLU A 190 11.74 -2.12 -13.18
C GLU A 190 10.36 -1.57 -13.54
N LEU A 191 9.29 -2.33 -13.30
CA LEU A 191 7.94 -1.97 -13.71
C LEU A 191 7.37 -0.82 -12.87
N ALA A 192 7.65 -0.80 -11.57
CA ALA A 192 7.27 0.30 -10.70
C ALA A 192 7.99 1.62 -11.06
N SER A 193 9.21 1.57 -11.62
CA SER A 193 9.99 2.79 -11.87
C SER A 193 9.28 3.80 -12.79
N LYS A 194 8.43 3.32 -13.71
CA LYS A 194 7.69 4.17 -14.67
C LYS A 194 6.39 4.75 -14.10
N HIS A 195 5.79 4.08 -13.12
CA HIS A 195 4.46 4.40 -12.60
C HIS A 195 4.44 4.57 -11.07
N TRP A 196 5.57 4.95 -10.48
CA TRP A 196 5.73 5.01 -9.03
C TRP A 196 4.70 5.92 -8.33
N GLY A 197 4.26 7.00 -8.98
CA GLY A 197 3.23 7.89 -8.43
C GLY A 197 1.86 7.21 -8.26
N GLU A 198 1.55 6.22 -9.10
CA GLU A 198 0.28 5.48 -9.08
C GLU A 198 0.41 4.17 -8.28
N GLU A 199 1.57 3.51 -8.37
CA GLU A 199 1.78 2.15 -7.85
C GLU A 199 2.62 2.10 -6.57
N GLY A 200 3.27 3.20 -6.18
CA GLY A 200 4.27 3.21 -5.12
C GLY A 200 3.74 2.79 -3.75
N GLU A 201 2.47 3.10 -3.44
CA GLU A 201 1.82 2.64 -2.21
C GLU A 201 1.65 1.12 -2.20
N ALA A 202 1.09 0.54 -3.28
CA ALA A 202 0.92 -0.90 -3.41
C ALA A 202 2.26 -1.65 -3.38
N VAL A 203 3.29 -1.08 -4.02
CA VAL A 203 4.66 -1.63 -4.00
C VAL A 203 5.22 -1.65 -2.58
N ARG A 204 5.11 -0.55 -1.82
CA ARG A 204 5.60 -0.49 -0.43
C ARG A 204 4.89 -1.49 0.47
N THR A 205 3.57 -1.56 0.38
CA THR A 205 2.79 -2.53 1.16
C THR A 205 3.21 -3.97 0.86
N ALA A 206 3.46 -4.30 -0.42
CA ALA A 206 3.95 -5.61 -0.80
C ALA A 206 5.39 -5.88 -0.31
N LEU A 207 6.25 -4.87 -0.31
CA LEU A 207 7.66 -4.99 0.10
C LEU A 207 7.85 -5.33 1.58
N GLU A 208 6.86 -5.06 2.44
CA GLU A 208 6.86 -5.51 3.84
C GLU A 208 7.01 -7.03 3.96
N GLY A 209 6.51 -7.81 3.00
CA GLY A 209 6.63 -9.27 3.00
C GLY A 209 8.09 -9.75 2.93
N VAL A 210 8.96 -8.97 2.30
CA VAL A 210 10.41 -9.24 2.13
C VAL A 210 11.30 -8.33 2.98
N ARG A 211 10.74 -7.50 3.88
CA ARG A 211 11.55 -6.60 4.72
C ARG A 211 12.62 -7.36 5.50
N GLY A 212 13.85 -6.88 5.41
CA GLY A 212 15.01 -7.44 6.12
C GLY A 212 16.31 -7.35 5.32
N GLU A 213 17.35 -7.99 5.86
CA GLU A 213 18.74 -7.77 5.45
C GLU A 213 18.99 -8.16 3.99
N GLU A 214 18.39 -9.25 3.52
CA GLU A 214 18.58 -9.76 2.15
C GLU A 214 18.03 -8.77 1.12
N ALA A 215 16.78 -8.30 1.30
CA ALA A 215 16.17 -7.29 0.44
C ALA A 215 16.93 -5.96 0.51
N SER A 216 17.37 -5.57 1.71
CA SER A 216 18.15 -4.36 1.95
C SER A 216 19.45 -4.37 1.16
N LYS A 217 20.21 -5.47 1.21
CA LYS A 217 21.47 -5.64 0.46
C LYS A 217 21.26 -5.58 -1.04
N LEU A 218 20.19 -6.20 -1.57
CA LEU A 218 19.88 -6.14 -3.00
C LEU A 218 19.66 -4.70 -3.46
N CYS A 219 18.84 -3.92 -2.75
CA CYS A 219 18.63 -2.52 -3.11
C CYS A 219 19.88 -1.65 -2.90
N ALA A 220 20.65 -1.88 -1.84
CA ALA A 220 21.83 -1.08 -1.53
C ALA A 220 22.87 -1.07 -2.67
N SER A 221 22.94 -2.16 -3.44
CA SER A 221 23.83 -2.26 -4.62
C SER A 221 23.54 -1.18 -5.69
N GLY A 222 22.30 -0.70 -5.80
CA GLY A 222 21.91 0.32 -6.77
C GLY A 222 22.15 1.76 -6.30
N LEU A 223 22.55 1.97 -5.05
CA LEU A 223 22.84 3.30 -4.48
C LEU A 223 24.11 3.94 -5.04
N SER A 224 25.03 3.14 -5.57
CA SER A 224 26.23 3.62 -6.28
C SER A 224 26.05 3.70 -7.80
N GLY A 225 24.85 3.45 -8.31
CA GLY A 225 24.56 3.45 -9.75
C GLY A 225 24.24 4.84 -10.31
N GLU A 226 23.72 4.85 -11.54
CA GLU A 226 23.20 6.07 -12.16
C GLU A 226 21.98 6.61 -11.41
N ARG A 227 21.67 7.91 -11.61
CA ARG A 227 20.52 8.61 -10.98
C ARG A 227 19.24 7.77 -10.93
N ARG A 228 18.87 7.13 -12.04
CA ARG A 228 17.65 6.30 -12.13
C ARG A 228 17.69 5.10 -11.17
N MET A 229 18.84 4.42 -11.10
CA MET A 229 19.05 3.28 -10.21
C MET A 229 19.03 3.71 -8.74
N VAL A 230 19.65 4.86 -8.42
CA VAL A 230 19.65 5.42 -7.06
C VAL A 230 18.22 5.71 -6.61
N VAL A 231 17.44 6.44 -7.41
CA VAL A 231 16.04 6.76 -7.10
C VAL A 231 15.20 5.50 -6.92
N GLN A 232 15.33 4.52 -7.82
CA GLN A 232 14.62 3.25 -7.71
C GLN A 232 15.00 2.48 -6.43
N SER A 233 16.30 2.44 -6.11
CA SER A 233 16.81 1.72 -4.94
C SER A 233 16.31 2.34 -3.64
N LEU A 234 16.35 3.67 -3.51
CA LEU A 234 15.83 4.40 -2.35
C LEU A 234 14.32 4.17 -2.18
N ARG A 235 13.57 4.19 -3.28
CA ARG A 235 12.14 3.90 -3.29
C ARG A 235 11.78 2.49 -2.80
N MET A 236 12.54 1.49 -3.24
CA MET A 236 12.37 0.11 -2.79
C MET A 236 12.81 -0.05 -1.32
N LEU A 237 13.95 0.54 -0.93
CA LEU A 237 14.43 0.53 0.46
C LEU A 237 13.42 1.14 1.45
N ALA A 238 12.65 2.12 1.02
CA ALA A 238 11.58 2.68 1.85
C ALA A 238 10.49 1.66 2.25
N GLY A 239 10.33 0.55 1.50
CA GLY A 239 9.36 -0.50 1.80
C GLY A 239 9.94 -1.78 2.39
N CYS A 240 11.19 -2.13 2.07
CA CYS A 240 11.80 -3.39 2.53
C CYS A 240 13.13 -3.23 3.30
N GLY A 241 13.65 -2.01 3.40
CA GLY A 241 14.93 -1.75 4.03
C GLY A 241 14.90 -1.97 5.54
N ASP A 242 16.05 -2.31 6.10
CA ASP A 242 16.30 -2.35 7.55
C ASP A 242 17.48 -1.43 7.93
N GLY A 243 17.81 -1.42 9.22
CA GLY A 243 18.86 -0.54 9.75
C GLY A 243 20.25 -0.78 9.14
N SER A 244 20.51 -1.95 8.55
CA SER A 244 21.85 -2.30 8.03
C SER A 244 22.32 -1.42 6.88
N VAL A 245 21.39 -0.78 6.16
CA VAL A 245 21.69 0.05 4.98
C VAL A 245 21.64 1.56 5.24
N LEU A 246 21.32 1.99 6.47
CA LEU A 246 21.17 3.41 6.80
C LEU A 246 22.46 4.20 6.54
N ALA A 247 23.64 3.61 6.81
CA ALA A 247 24.92 4.25 6.51
C ALA A 247 25.17 4.47 5.00
N ALA A 248 24.56 3.65 4.13
CA ALA A 248 24.61 3.86 2.69
C ALA A 248 23.59 4.92 2.26
N VAL A 249 22.36 4.86 2.79
CA VAL A 249 21.29 5.83 2.51
C VAL A 249 21.68 7.25 2.98
N SER A 250 22.34 7.38 4.12
CA SER A 250 22.69 8.68 4.72
C SER A 250 23.59 9.52 3.82
N LYS A 251 24.42 8.90 2.98
CA LYS A 251 25.27 9.58 1.98
C LYS A 251 24.45 10.37 0.96
N HIS A 252 23.19 9.98 0.73
CA HIS A 252 22.29 10.64 -0.20
C HIS A 252 21.49 11.79 0.44
N LEU A 253 21.56 11.99 1.77
CA LEU A 253 20.94 13.12 2.46
C LEU A 253 21.69 14.46 2.22
N ALA A 254 22.85 14.43 1.58
CA ALA A 254 23.58 15.62 1.15
C ALA A 254 23.57 15.78 -0.39
N ASN A 255 22.75 15.01 -1.11
CA ASN A 255 22.73 15.05 -2.57
C ASN A 255 22.13 16.36 -3.08
N THR A 256 22.74 16.95 -4.12
CA THR A 256 22.29 18.20 -4.74
C THR A 256 21.06 18.00 -5.63
N ASP A 257 20.82 16.77 -6.12
CA ASP A 257 19.59 16.43 -6.82
C ASP A 257 18.45 16.26 -5.81
N ASN A 258 17.50 17.20 -5.84
CA ASN A 258 16.34 17.20 -4.94
C ASN A 258 15.52 15.91 -5.01
N SER A 259 15.46 15.23 -6.16
CA SER A 259 14.74 13.96 -6.28
C SER A 259 15.44 12.83 -5.52
N ILE A 260 16.77 12.77 -5.55
CA ILE A 260 17.53 11.79 -4.76
C ILE A 260 17.41 12.13 -3.27
N LEU A 261 17.52 13.42 -2.92
CA LEU A 261 17.39 13.89 -1.54
C LEU A 261 16.04 13.51 -0.92
N VAL A 262 14.93 13.79 -1.62
CA VAL A 262 13.57 13.45 -1.16
C VAL A 262 13.38 11.95 -1.00
N GLU A 263 13.88 11.14 -1.94
CA GLU A 263 13.75 9.68 -1.84
C GLU A 263 14.66 9.10 -0.75
N ALA A 264 15.80 9.72 -0.44
CA ALA A 264 16.64 9.34 0.70
C ALA A 264 15.94 9.62 2.03
N ILE A 265 15.28 10.78 2.17
CA ILE A 265 14.44 11.10 3.33
C ILE A 265 13.30 10.07 3.47
N ASN A 266 12.62 9.75 2.37
CA ASN A 266 11.53 8.77 2.37
C ASN A 266 12.03 7.35 2.68
N ALA A 267 13.25 6.99 2.26
CA ALA A 267 13.87 5.73 2.64
C ALA A 267 14.15 5.69 4.14
N CYS A 268 14.75 6.75 4.72
CA CYS A 268 14.96 6.84 6.17
C CYS A 268 13.65 6.70 6.96
N ARG A 269 12.60 7.44 6.55
CA ARG A 269 11.26 7.35 7.15
C ARG A 269 10.70 5.92 7.12
N GLY A 270 10.81 5.25 5.98
CA GLY A 270 10.29 3.88 5.82
C GLY A 270 11.11 2.81 6.53
N ILE A 271 12.42 3.01 6.66
CA ILE A 271 13.33 2.09 7.35
C ILE A 271 13.21 2.24 8.88
N VAL A 272 13.28 3.48 9.38
CA VAL A 272 13.39 3.76 10.82
C VAL A 272 12.04 3.88 11.49
N ASP A 273 11.10 4.61 10.87
CA ASP A 273 9.82 4.94 11.50
C ASP A 273 8.65 4.12 10.96
N GLY A 274 8.84 3.34 9.89
CA GLY A 274 7.74 2.69 9.18
C GLY A 274 6.76 3.67 8.52
N ASN A 275 7.17 4.93 8.34
CA ASN A 275 6.29 6.00 7.90
C ASN A 275 6.09 6.03 6.38
N LEU A 276 4.89 6.43 5.97
CA LEU A 276 4.56 6.69 4.57
C LEU A 276 5.42 7.84 3.99
N PRO A 277 5.68 7.83 2.67
CA PRO A 277 6.47 8.87 2.03
C PRO A 277 5.77 10.22 2.10
N LEU A 278 6.55 11.29 2.18
CA LEU A 278 6.02 12.64 2.08
C LEU A 278 5.80 12.99 0.60
N PRO A 279 4.55 13.20 0.17
CA PRO A 279 4.30 13.69 -1.17
C PRO A 279 4.71 15.16 -1.26
N ARG A 280 5.42 15.52 -2.34
CA ARG A 280 5.66 16.92 -2.76
C ARG A 280 6.40 17.78 -1.73
N LEU A 281 7.58 17.34 -1.28
CA LEU A 281 8.49 18.19 -0.54
C LEU A 281 9.08 19.28 -1.44
N SER A 282 9.01 20.54 -1.00
CA SER A 282 9.80 21.60 -1.61
C SER A 282 11.29 21.41 -1.32
N ALA A 283 12.16 22.00 -2.14
CA ALA A 283 13.61 21.88 -1.95
C ALA A 283 14.06 22.38 -0.57
N PHE A 284 13.48 23.48 -0.07
CA PHE A 284 13.78 24.01 1.25
C PHE A 284 13.38 23.04 2.37
N GLN A 285 12.16 22.49 2.30
CA GLN A 285 11.69 21.49 3.27
C GLN A 285 12.56 20.22 3.24
N ALA A 286 12.94 19.76 2.05
CA ALA A 286 13.82 18.60 1.90
C ALA A 286 15.20 18.85 2.54
N ILE A 287 15.78 20.03 2.38
CA ILE A 287 17.07 20.39 3.00
C ILE A 287 16.99 20.38 4.52
N GLU A 288 15.95 20.97 5.12
CA GLU A 288 15.78 20.98 6.58
C GLU A 288 15.56 19.57 7.13
N LEU A 289 14.64 18.80 6.53
CA LEU A 289 14.43 17.40 6.92
C LEU A 289 15.69 16.54 6.76
N ALA A 290 16.50 16.79 5.73
CA ALA A 290 17.76 16.08 5.56
C ALA A 290 18.81 16.44 6.63
N LYS A 291 18.79 17.66 7.19
CA LYS A 291 19.62 18.00 8.36
C LYS A 291 19.15 17.24 9.60
N GLU A 292 17.84 17.20 9.84
CA GLU A 292 17.24 16.45 10.96
C GLU A 292 17.61 14.96 10.89
N TRP A 293 17.46 14.33 9.72
CA TRP A 293 17.84 12.93 9.53
C TRP A 293 19.34 12.68 9.72
N ARG A 294 20.21 13.58 9.25
CA ARG A 294 21.66 13.46 9.46
C ARG A 294 22.08 13.62 10.92
N ALA A 295 21.33 14.36 11.72
CA ALA A 295 21.58 14.46 13.16
C ALA A 295 21.08 13.22 13.92
N ARG A 296 20.09 12.51 13.36
CA ARG A 296 19.47 11.33 13.97
C ARG A 296 20.20 10.02 13.69
N LEU A 297 20.83 9.89 12.51
CA LEU A 297 21.55 8.69 12.03
C LEU A 297 23.03 8.75 12.39
#